data_AF-A0A428SGY7-F1
#
_entry.id   AF-A0A428SGY7-F1
#
_cell.length_a   1.000
_cell.length_b   1.000
_cell.length_c   1.000
_cell.angle_alpha   90.00
_cell.angle_beta   90.00
_cell.angle_gamma   90.00
#
_symmetry.space_group_name_H-M   'P 1'
#
loop_
_entity.id
_entity.type
_entity.pdbx_description
1 polymer ?
#
loop_
_entity_poly.entity_id
_entity_poly.type
_entity_poly.pdbx_seq_one_letter_code
_entity_poly.pdbx_strand_id
1 'polypeptide(L)'
;MTLFYSGSQLGNAFGGLLAIAILELDGRFGLEGWRWLFLVEGVVTVGLALVFAFILLNSPEGVKSLSEIERAWIKYNYEEDQGQGDDRAEMTAWQGLKLAIQNPKTWLLLATLYCIFVSAGVTNFFPPVVATLGYSRTITFVLTAPPFILCCLTMLINGFHSDHKEERCFHIVGPLCVTLVANIITVSTLNVAARYTAMMLRPASFYAGTTVLLSWITGTLNQPIAKRASAIALIISVCNTPNVWTPYL
;
A
#
# COMPACT_ATOMS: atom_id res chain seq x y z
N MET A 1 -2.14 -9.81 -1.68
CA MET A 1 -2.06 -8.39 -1.20
C MET A 1 -1.10 -7.53 -2.01
N THR A 2 0.08 -8.03 -2.37
CA THR A 2 1.11 -7.27 -3.10
C THR A 2 0.67 -6.75 -4.47
N LEU A 3 -0.10 -7.52 -5.24
CA LEU A 3 -0.67 -7.07 -6.52
C LEU A 3 -1.64 -5.88 -6.40
N PHE A 4 -2.41 -5.81 -5.32
CA PHE A 4 -3.33 -4.70 -5.11
C PHE A 4 -2.56 -3.43 -4.72
N TYR A 5 -1.59 -3.56 -3.81
CA TYR A 5 -0.75 -2.45 -3.37
C TYR A 5 0.18 -1.94 -4.49
N SER A 6 0.62 -2.79 -5.42
CA SER A 6 1.48 -2.34 -6.54
C SER A 6 0.76 -1.38 -7.47
N GLY A 7 -0.55 -1.55 -7.68
CA GLY A 7 -1.35 -0.59 -8.45
C GLY A 7 -1.30 0.82 -7.86
N SER A 8 -1.41 0.94 -6.53
CA SER A 8 -1.29 2.23 -5.83
C SER A 8 0.12 2.83 -5.99
N GLN A 9 1.17 2.01 -5.92
CA GLN A 9 2.55 2.49 -6.09
C GLN A 9 2.87 2.92 -7.53
N LEU A 10 2.30 2.25 -8.54
CA LEU A 10 2.37 2.70 -9.92
C LEU A 10 1.66 4.06 -10.10
N GLY A 11 0.52 4.24 -9.43
CA GLY A 11 -0.16 5.55 -9.36
C GLY A 11 0.76 6.64 -8.82
N ASN A 12 1.50 6.38 -7.73
CA ASN A 12 2.49 7.33 -7.19
C ASN A 12 3.64 7.61 -8.16
N ALA A 13 4.08 6.62 -8.94
CA ALA A 13 5.16 6.79 -9.91
C ALA A 13 4.74 7.69 -11.08
N PHE A 14 3.54 7.51 -11.62
CA PHE A 14 3.08 8.20 -12.82
C PHE A 14 2.24 9.45 -12.53
N GLY A 15 1.65 9.58 -11.35
CA GLY A 15 0.77 10.70 -11.00
C GLY A 15 1.48 12.06 -11.08
N GLY A 16 2.69 12.15 -10.54
CA GLY A 16 3.50 13.38 -10.62
C GLY A 16 3.91 13.76 -12.05
N LEU A 17 4.16 12.78 -12.91
CA LEU A 17 4.49 12.99 -14.32
C LEU A 17 3.28 13.46 -15.12
N LEU A 18 2.13 12.82 -14.93
CA LEU A 18 0.86 13.22 -15.53
C LEU A 18 0.47 14.64 -15.09
N ALA A 19 0.65 14.96 -13.80
CA ALA A 19 0.40 16.30 -13.28
C ALA A 19 1.22 17.36 -14.01
N ILE A 20 2.50 17.13 -14.30
CA ILE A 20 3.32 18.08 -15.08
C ILE A 20 2.76 18.26 -16.49
N ALA A 21 2.48 17.16 -17.20
CA ALA A 21 1.96 17.22 -18.55
C ALA A 21 0.63 17.99 -18.63
N ILE A 22 -0.22 17.86 -17.61
CA ILE A 22 -1.49 18.60 -17.53
C ILE A 22 -1.26 20.06 -17.15
N LEU A 23 -0.28 20.36 -16.30
CA LEU A 23 0.06 21.74 -15.93
C LEU A 23 0.61 22.55 -17.11
N GLU A 24 1.12 21.91 -18.17
CA GLU A 24 1.47 22.61 -19.43
C GLU A 24 0.25 23.16 -20.18
N LEU A 25 -0.97 22.71 -19.84
CA LEU A 25 -2.23 23.23 -20.38
C LEU A 25 -2.70 24.53 -19.69
N ASP A 26 -1.87 25.11 -18.83
CA ASP A 26 -2.18 26.37 -18.15
C ASP A 26 -2.52 27.49 -19.15
N GLY A 27 -3.64 28.18 -18.92
CA GLY A 27 -4.16 29.22 -19.81
C GLY A 27 -4.88 28.72 -21.07
N ARG A 28 -4.89 27.40 -21.35
CA ARG A 28 -5.70 26.84 -22.45
C ARG A 28 -7.18 26.95 -22.08
N PHE A 29 -7.96 27.50 -23.01
CA PHE A 29 -9.39 27.80 -22.82
C PHE A 29 -9.70 28.73 -21.62
N GLY A 30 -8.73 29.53 -21.16
CA GLY A 30 -8.92 30.47 -20.05
C GLY A 30 -9.01 29.79 -18.68
N LEU A 31 -8.61 28.53 -18.56
CA LEU A 31 -8.60 27.78 -17.31
C LEU A 31 -7.16 27.67 -16.77
N GLU A 32 -7.03 27.81 -15.45
CA GLU A 32 -5.77 27.62 -14.73
C GLU A 32 -5.40 26.13 -14.71
N GLY A 33 -4.11 25.81 -14.80
CA GLY A 33 -3.60 24.43 -14.93
C GLY A 33 -4.05 23.48 -13.81
N TRP A 34 -4.27 23.97 -12.59
CA TRP A 34 -4.78 23.14 -11.49
C TRP A 34 -6.23 22.68 -11.71
N ARG A 35 -7.05 23.47 -12.41
CA ARG A 35 -8.43 23.08 -12.77
C ARG A 35 -8.43 21.99 -13.84
N TRP A 36 -7.52 22.09 -14.80
CA TRP A 36 -7.28 21.04 -15.79
C TRP A 36 -6.87 19.73 -15.13
N LEU A 37 -6.04 19.79 -14.09
CA LEU A 37 -5.62 18.60 -13.32
C LEU A 37 -6.84 17.87 -12.73
N PHE A 38 -7.70 18.57 -12.00
CA PHE A 38 -8.92 17.96 -11.43
C PHE A 38 -9.88 17.43 -12.49
N LEU A 39 -10.05 18.16 -13.61
CA LEU A 39 -10.98 17.77 -14.66
C LEU A 39 -10.51 16.50 -15.37
N VAL A 40 -9.24 16.45 -15.77
CA VAL A 40 -8.67 15.28 -16.47
C VAL A 40 -8.64 14.07 -15.55
N GLU A 41 -8.12 14.21 -14.34
CA GLU A 41 -8.02 13.10 -13.38
C GLU A 41 -9.41 12.60 -12.96
N GLY A 42 -10.36 13.50 -12.74
CA GLY A 42 -11.74 13.18 -12.40
C GLY A 42 -12.46 12.44 -13.53
N VAL A 43 -12.35 12.91 -14.78
CA VAL A 43 -12.99 12.27 -15.94
C VAL A 43 -12.42 10.88 -16.19
N VAL A 44 -11.10 10.71 -16.10
CA VAL A 44 -10.47 9.40 -16.25
C VAL A 44 -10.92 8.44 -15.14
N THR A 45 -10.98 8.91 -13.90
CA THR A 45 -11.42 8.09 -12.75
C THR A 45 -12.88 7.67 -12.88
N VAL A 46 -13.78 8.59 -13.23
CA VAL A 46 -15.20 8.29 -13.45
C VAL A 46 -15.38 7.34 -14.64
N GLY A 47 -14.64 7.55 -15.74
CA GLY A 47 -14.67 6.67 -16.90
C GLY A 47 -14.24 5.25 -16.56
N LEU A 48 -13.13 5.09 -15.84
CA LEU A 48 -12.67 3.79 -15.35
C LEU A 48 -13.67 3.16 -14.37
N ALA A 49 -14.27 3.94 -13.48
CA ALA A 49 -15.30 3.46 -12.55
C ALA A 49 -16.52 2.90 -13.29
N LEU A 50 -16.97 3.57 -14.36
CA LEU A 50 -18.06 3.06 -15.21
C LEU A 50 -17.67 1.75 -15.90
N VAL A 51 -16.46 1.67 -16.46
CA VAL A 51 -15.96 0.43 -17.08
C VAL A 51 -15.89 -0.71 -16.06
N PHE A 52 -15.35 -0.46 -14.86
CA PHE A 52 -15.32 -1.44 -13.80
C PHE A 52 -16.71 -1.82 -13.29
N ALA A 53 -17.69 -0.92 -13.30
CA ALA A 53 -19.07 -1.26 -12.95
C ALA A 53 -19.70 -2.29 -13.89
N PHE A 54 -19.25 -2.37 -15.15
CA PHE A 54 -19.72 -3.38 -16.11
C PHE A 54 -18.88 -4.66 -16.11
N ILE A 55 -17.58 -4.57 -15.80
CA ILE A 55 -16.66 -5.72 -15.82
C ILE A 55 -16.67 -6.48 -14.47
N LEU A 56 -16.77 -5.77 -13.35
CA LEU A 56 -16.67 -6.35 -12.01
C LEU A 56 -18.02 -6.97 -11.63
N LEU A 57 -18.14 -8.28 -11.80
CA LEU A 57 -19.30 -9.05 -11.36
C LEU A 57 -19.30 -9.15 -9.83
N ASN A 58 -20.42 -8.79 -9.20
CA ASN A 58 -20.57 -8.72 -7.74
C ASN A 58 -20.48 -10.09 -7.02
N SER A 59 -20.50 -11.20 -7.75
CA SER A 59 -20.44 -12.55 -7.19
C SER A 59 -19.86 -13.54 -8.21
N PRO A 60 -19.07 -14.55 -7.78
CA PRO A 60 -18.66 -15.66 -8.63
C PRO A 60 -19.84 -16.41 -9.27
N GLU A 61 -21.06 -16.29 -8.72
CA GLU A 61 -22.30 -16.83 -9.30
C GLU A 61 -22.74 -16.12 -10.58
N GLY A 62 -22.35 -14.85 -10.77
CA GLY A 62 -22.70 -14.04 -11.95
C GLY A 62 -21.83 -14.29 -13.18
N VAL A 63 -20.78 -15.12 -13.06
CA VAL A 63 -19.80 -15.34 -14.13
C VAL A 63 -20.34 -16.35 -15.14
N LYS A 64 -20.89 -15.85 -16.25
CA LYS A 64 -21.42 -16.67 -17.36
C LYS A 64 -20.37 -17.58 -18.02
N SER A 65 -19.09 -17.32 -17.79
CA SER A 65 -17.96 -18.02 -18.42
C SER A 65 -17.39 -19.21 -17.63
N LEU A 66 -17.87 -19.48 -16.40
CA LEU A 66 -17.38 -20.59 -15.58
C LEU A 66 -18.31 -21.82 -15.71
N SER A 67 -17.74 -23.00 -15.93
CA SER A 67 -18.45 -24.27 -15.85
C SER A 67 -18.93 -24.56 -14.42
N GLU A 68 -19.93 -25.42 -14.26
CA GLU A 68 -20.44 -25.80 -12.94
C GLU A 68 -19.36 -26.40 -12.04
N ILE A 69 -18.39 -27.12 -12.62
CA ILE A 69 -17.26 -27.73 -11.91
C ILE A 69 -16.29 -26.66 -11.41
N GLU A 70 -15.95 -25.67 -12.24
CA GLU A 70 -15.07 -24.56 -11.82
C GLU A 70 -15.73 -23.70 -10.74
N ARG A 71 -17.05 -23.48 -10.82
CA ARG A 71 -17.80 -22.78 -9.78
C ARG A 71 -17.77 -23.54 -8.46
N ALA A 72 -17.99 -24.85 -8.51
CA ALA A 72 -17.92 -25.70 -7.33
C ALA A 72 -16.50 -25.71 -6.73
N TRP A 73 -15.46 -25.75 -7.57
CA TRP A 73 -14.07 -25.69 -7.15
C TRP A 73 -13.70 -24.34 -6.51
N ILE A 74 -14.14 -23.22 -7.10
CA ILE A 74 -13.94 -21.88 -6.51
C ILE A 74 -14.66 -21.76 -5.17
N LYS A 75 -15.89 -22.28 -5.07
CA LYS A 75 -16.65 -22.26 -3.82
C LYS A 75 -15.97 -23.11 -2.75
N TYR A 76 -15.50 -24.30 -3.12
CA TYR A 76 -14.74 -25.18 -2.24
C TYR A 76 -13.44 -24.50 -1.76
N ASN A 77 -12.64 -23.93 -2.65
CA ASN A 77 -11.44 -23.18 -2.28
C ASN A 77 -11.76 -21.95 -1.43
N TYR A 78 -12.86 -21.25 -1.71
CA TYR A 78 -13.29 -20.09 -0.91
C TYR A 78 -13.70 -20.51 0.51
N GLU A 79 -14.40 -21.62 0.65
CA GLU A 79 -14.77 -22.20 1.95
C GLU A 79 -13.55 -22.79 2.70
N GLU A 80 -12.60 -23.40 1.98
CA GLU A 80 -11.35 -23.94 2.52
C GLU A 80 -10.38 -22.85 2.96
N ASP A 81 -10.21 -21.77 2.17
CA ASP A 81 -9.42 -20.58 2.51
C ASP A 81 -10.08 -19.78 3.65
N GLN A 82 -11.40 -19.91 3.82
CA GLN A 82 -12.10 -19.45 5.02
C GLN A 82 -11.91 -20.35 6.23
N GLY A 83 -11.41 -21.58 6.05
CA GLY A 83 -10.77 -22.40 7.09
C GLY A 83 -11.51 -22.47 8.43
N GLN A 84 -12.43 -23.43 8.52
CA GLN A 84 -13.04 -23.97 9.75
C GLN A 84 -14.12 -23.10 10.41
N GLY A 85 -15.34 -23.64 10.39
CA GLY A 85 -16.42 -23.29 11.31
C GLY A 85 -16.97 -21.90 11.08
N ASP A 86 -17.95 -21.81 10.19
CA ASP A 86 -19.00 -20.79 10.26
C ASP A 86 -19.81 -21.04 11.54
N ASP A 87 -19.18 -20.95 12.71
CA ASP A 87 -19.88 -20.66 13.96
C ASP A 87 -20.37 -19.22 13.79
N ARG A 88 -21.49 -19.09 13.06
CA ARG A 88 -22.39 -17.94 13.04
C ARG A 88 -22.98 -17.67 14.43
N ALA A 89 -22.29 -18.03 15.50
CA ALA A 89 -22.55 -17.46 16.80
C ALA A 89 -22.31 -15.96 16.64
N GLU A 90 -23.42 -15.22 16.59
CA GLU A 90 -23.56 -13.78 16.40
C GLU A 90 -22.71 -12.99 17.40
N MET A 91 -21.40 -13.00 17.22
CA MET A 91 -20.50 -12.15 17.98
C MET A 91 -20.69 -10.75 17.47
N THR A 92 -21.33 -9.91 18.29
CA THR A 92 -21.50 -8.50 17.98
C THR A 92 -20.13 -7.85 17.77
N ALA A 93 -20.05 -6.86 16.88
CA ALA A 93 -18.80 -6.15 16.58
C ALA A 93 -18.08 -5.65 17.85
N TRP A 94 -18.84 -5.30 18.89
CA TRP A 94 -18.35 -4.91 20.22
C TRP A 94 -17.63 -6.04 20.97
N GLN A 95 -18.17 -7.25 20.93
CA GLN A 95 -17.53 -8.43 21.53
C GLN A 95 -16.25 -8.79 20.76
N GLY A 96 -16.29 -8.70 19.42
CA GLY A 96 -15.12 -8.86 18.57
C GLY A 96 -14.02 -7.84 18.89
N LEU A 97 -14.39 -6.56 19.10
CA LEU A 97 -13.46 -5.50 19.47
C LEU A 97 -12.82 -5.76 20.84
N LYS A 98 -13.60 -6.15 21.85
CA LYS A 98 -13.08 -6.47 23.19
C LYS A 98 -12.08 -7.62 23.14
N LEU A 99 -12.37 -8.68 22.38
CA LEU A 99 -11.43 -9.78 22.18
C LEU A 99 -10.18 -9.39 21.39
N ALA A 100 -10.29 -8.44 20.45
CA ALA A 100 -9.16 -7.91 19.70
C ALA A 100 -8.21 -7.12 20.60
N ILE A 101 -8.76 -6.24 21.45
CA ILE A 101 -7.99 -5.42 22.39
C ILE A 101 -7.29 -6.27 23.46
N GLN A 102 -7.94 -7.36 23.91
CA GLN A 102 -7.35 -8.25 24.90
C GLN A 102 -6.22 -9.14 24.35
N ASN A 103 -6.04 -9.20 23.04
CA ASN A 103 -5.03 -10.06 22.43
C ASN A 103 -3.66 -9.34 22.36
N PRO A 104 -2.63 -9.81 23.07
CA PRO A 104 -1.30 -9.19 23.04
C PRO A 104 -0.66 -9.22 21.65
N LYS A 105 -1.00 -10.22 20.81
CA LYS A 105 -0.50 -10.32 19.43
C LYS A 105 -0.98 -9.14 18.58
N THR A 106 -2.20 -8.66 18.80
CA THR A 106 -2.77 -7.51 18.08
C THR A 106 -1.96 -6.25 18.37
N TRP A 107 -1.54 -6.04 19.62
CA TRP A 107 -0.71 -4.89 20.00
C TRP A 107 0.71 -4.96 19.44
N LEU A 108 1.34 -6.15 19.42
CA LEU A 108 2.66 -6.33 18.81
C LEU A 108 2.65 -6.03 17.31
N LEU A 109 1.66 -6.56 16.59
CA LEU A 109 1.48 -6.31 15.16
C LEU A 109 1.13 -4.84 14.88
N LEU A 110 0.28 -4.23 15.72
CA LEU A 110 -0.02 -2.81 15.66
C LEU A 110 1.23 -1.96 15.85
N ALA A 111 2.02 -2.22 16.90
CA ALA A 111 3.23 -1.46 17.20
C ALA A 111 4.25 -1.56 16.05
N THR A 112 4.42 -2.76 15.48
CA THR A 112 5.32 -2.97 14.33
C THR A 112 4.84 -2.19 13.12
N LEU A 113 3.56 -2.29 12.76
CA LEU A 113 2.99 -1.57 11.62
C LEU A 113 3.01 -0.04 11.85
N TYR A 114 2.76 0.41 13.08
CA TYR A 114 2.83 1.81 13.47
C TYR A 114 4.23 2.39 13.25
N CYS A 115 5.28 1.71 13.72
CA CYS A 115 6.67 2.13 13.49
C CYS A 115 7.00 2.25 12.00
N ILE A 116 6.46 1.34 11.17
CA ILE A 116 6.65 1.38 9.72
C ILE A 116 5.93 2.60 9.12
N PHE A 117 4.70 2.88 9.52
CA PHE A 117 3.94 4.05 9.05
C PHE A 117 4.56 5.38 9.47
N VAL A 118 5.17 5.46 10.65
CA VAL A 118 5.97 6.63 11.06
C VAL A 118 7.15 6.84 10.09
N SER A 119 7.87 5.78 9.74
CA SER A 119 8.95 5.85 8.74
C SER A 119 8.43 6.21 7.33
N ALA A 120 7.21 5.77 7.00
CA ALA A 120 6.55 6.07 5.73
C ALA A 120 6.19 7.55 5.59
N GLY A 121 6.02 8.31 6.67
CA GLY A 121 5.66 9.73 6.58
C GLY A 121 6.63 10.58 5.75
N VAL A 122 7.88 10.14 5.57
CA VAL A 122 8.84 10.84 4.69
C VAL A 122 8.49 10.71 3.20
N THR A 123 7.70 9.71 2.77
CA THR A 123 7.25 9.64 1.38
C THR A 123 6.30 10.79 1.02
N ASN A 124 5.56 11.33 1.99
CA ASN A 124 4.74 12.53 1.78
C ASN A 124 5.59 13.75 1.39
N PHE A 125 6.85 13.79 1.85
CA PHE A 125 7.82 14.85 1.57
C PHE A 125 8.81 14.47 0.47
N PHE A 126 8.57 13.38 -0.25
CA PHE A 126 9.51 12.88 -1.23
C PHE A 126 9.78 13.86 -2.38
N PRO A 127 8.77 14.50 -3.01
CA PRO A 127 9.06 15.48 -4.06
C PRO A 127 9.85 16.70 -3.58
N PRO A 128 9.52 17.33 -2.43
CA PRO A 128 10.35 18.37 -1.83
C PRO A 128 11.79 17.92 -1.53
N VAL A 129 11.96 16.70 -1.01
CA VAL A 129 13.28 16.13 -0.70
C VAL A 129 14.12 15.94 -1.98
N VAL A 130 13.51 15.45 -3.07
CA VAL A 130 14.19 15.35 -4.38
C VAL A 130 14.46 16.74 -4.98
N ALA A 131 13.62 17.74 -4.72
CA ALA A 131 13.86 19.12 -5.15
C ALA A 131 15.13 19.73 -4.53
N THR A 132 15.53 19.29 -3.32
CA THR A 132 16.79 19.73 -2.69
C THR A 132 18.05 19.36 -3.46
N LEU A 133 17.95 18.47 -4.45
CA LEU A 133 19.07 18.11 -5.34
C LEU A 133 19.39 19.21 -6.37
N GLY A 134 18.56 20.25 -6.49
CA GLY A 134 18.81 21.42 -7.33
C GLY A 134 18.49 21.24 -8.83
N TYR A 135 17.75 20.18 -9.19
CA TYR A 135 17.28 19.97 -10.55
C TYR A 135 16.08 20.85 -10.90
N SER A 136 15.76 20.97 -12.20
CA SER A 136 14.55 21.65 -12.65
C SER A 136 13.29 20.90 -12.19
N ARG A 137 12.18 21.62 -12.03
CA ARG A 137 10.90 21.07 -11.56
C ARG A 137 10.51 19.79 -12.32
N THR A 138 10.59 19.80 -13.65
CA THR A 138 10.26 18.63 -14.49
C THR A 138 11.19 17.45 -14.18
N ILE A 139 12.50 17.68 -14.09
CA ILE A 139 13.48 16.63 -13.81
C ILE A 139 13.28 16.07 -12.39
N THR A 140 12.96 16.91 -11.40
CA THR A 140 12.68 16.47 -10.02
C THR A 140 11.55 15.44 -9.97
N PHE A 141 10.43 15.67 -10.64
CA PHE A 141 9.32 14.70 -10.66
C PHE A 141 9.66 13.45 -11.48
N VAL A 142 10.42 13.58 -12.56
CA VAL A 142 10.95 12.43 -13.29
C VAL A 142 11.83 11.57 -12.39
N LEU A 143 12.65 12.18 -11.55
CA LEU A 143 13.47 11.48 -10.56
C LEU A 143 12.66 10.88 -9.39
N THR A 144 11.40 11.29 -9.19
CA THR A 144 10.53 10.62 -8.20
C THR A 144 9.91 9.32 -8.70
N ALA A 145 9.80 9.09 -10.01
CA ALA A 145 9.16 7.89 -10.55
C ALA A 145 9.97 6.59 -10.37
N PRO A 146 11.31 6.55 -10.62
CA PRO A 146 12.10 5.33 -10.47
C PRO A 146 12.06 4.68 -9.07
N PRO A 147 12.11 5.44 -7.95
CA PRO A 147 11.91 4.89 -6.61
C PRO A 147 10.61 4.09 -6.44
N PHE A 148 9.48 4.58 -6.97
CA PHE A 148 8.18 3.91 -6.86
C PHE A 148 8.05 2.70 -7.79
N ILE A 149 8.70 2.72 -8.96
CA ILE A 149 8.79 1.56 -9.85
C ILE A 149 9.63 0.46 -9.19
N LEU A 150 10.78 0.83 -8.62
CA LEU A 150 11.61 -0.11 -7.86
C LEU A 150 10.83 -0.70 -6.69
N CYS A 151 10.04 0.12 -6.00
CA CYS A 151 9.14 -0.32 -4.95
C CYS A 151 8.12 -1.37 -5.41
N CYS A 152 7.49 -1.18 -6.57
CA CYS A 152 6.61 -2.21 -7.14
C CYS A 152 7.35 -3.53 -7.34
N LEU A 153 8.54 -3.49 -7.94
CA LEU A 153 9.33 -4.69 -8.24
C LEU A 153 9.76 -5.41 -6.96
N THR A 154 10.34 -4.69 -5.99
CA THR A 154 10.80 -5.28 -4.73
C THR A 154 9.65 -5.85 -3.91
N MET A 155 8.50 -5.18 -3.90
CA MET A 155 7.31 -5.64 -3.20
C MET A 155 6.74 -6.91 -3.82
N LEU A 156 6.70 -7.02 -5.16
CA LEU A 156 6.25 -8.25 -5.84
C LEU A 156 7.20 -9.41 -5.58
N ILE A 157 8.52 -9.18 -5.70
CA ILE A 157 9.54 -10.20 -5.46
C ILE A 157 9.50 -10.67 -4.01
N ASN A 158 9.50 -9.74 -3.04
CA ASN A 158 9.48 -10.07 -1.61
C ASN A 158 8.18 -10.75 -1.20
N GLY A 159 7.04 -10.35 -1.77
CA GLY A 159 5.76 -11.00 -1.55
C GLY A 159 5.75 -12.43 -2.06
N PHE A 160 6.11 -12.64 -3.32
CA PHE A 160 6.15 -13.97 -3.92
C PHE A 160 7.12 -14.90 -3.18
N HIS A 161 8.28 -14.37 -2.79
CA HIS A 161 9.28 -15.12 -2.04
C HIS A 161 8.82 -15.47 -0.62
N SER A 162 8.15 -14.53 0.06
CA SER A 162 7.55 -14.77 1.37
C SER A 162 6.42 -15.78 1.33
N ASP A 163 5.62 -15.79 0.26
CA ASP A 163 4.53 -16.75 0.08
C ASP A 163 5.08 -18.15 -0.23
N HIS A 164 6.19 -18.26 -0.98
CA HIS A 164 6.81 -19.55 -1.30
C HIS A 164 7.60 -20.17 -0.14
N LYS A 165 8.27 -19.35 0.68
CA LYS A 165 9.09 -19.84 1.80
C LYS A 165 8.35 -19.93 3.13
N GLU A 166 7.19 -19.31 3.25
CA GLU A 166 6.41 -19.19 4.50
C GLU A 166 7.16 -18.51 5.68
N GLU A 167 8.40 -18.06 5.48
CA GLU A 167 9.25 -17.40 6.47
C GLU A 167 8.95 -15.89 6.60
N ARG A 168 7.73 -15.54 7.03
CA ARG A 168 7.25 -14.13 7.05
C ARG A 168 8.13 -13.17 7.88
N CYS A 169 8.76 -13.65 8.95
CA CYS A 169 9.56 -12.81 9.85
C CYS A 169 10.80 -12.23 9.14
N PHE A 170 11.57 -13.05 8.43
CA PHE A 170 12.80 -12.61 7.74
C PHE A 170 12.49 -11.63 6.60
N HIS A 171 11.37 -11.83 5.90
CA HIS A 171 10.90 -10.97 4.82
C HIS A 171 10.34 -9.62 5.33
N ILE A 172 10.18 -9.45 6.64
CA ILE A 172 9.85 -8.17 7.29
C ILE A 172 11.12 -7.52 7.83
N VAL A 173 11.94 -8.26 8.59
CA VAL A 173 13.14 -7.71 9.22
C VAL A 173 14.18 -7.29 8.18
N GLY A 174 14.42 -8.11 7.15
CA GLY A 174 15.41 -7.83 6.10
C GLY A 174 15.18 -6.46 5.43
N PRO A 175 14.00 -6.20 4.85
CA PRO A 175 13.71 -4.90 4.24
C PRO A 175 13.72 -3.73 5.24
N LEU A 176 13.36 -3.95 6.51
CA LEU A 176 13.47 -2.91 7.54
C LEU A 176 14.93 -2.57 7.87
N CYS A 177 15.84 -3.53 7.90
CA CYS A 177 17.27 -3.28 8.04
C CYS A 177 17.81 -2.45 6.86
N VAL A 178 17.38 -2.74 5.64
CA VAL A 178 17.75 -1.94 4.46
C VAL A 178 17.22 -0.50 4.58
N THR A 179 15.99 -0.34 5.09
CA THR A 179 15.39 0.98 5.37
C THR A 179 16.20 1.77 6.39
N LEU A 180 16.72 1.10 7.44
CA LEU A 180 17.58 1.73 8.44
C LEU A 180 18.90 2.21 7.81
N VAL A 181 19.57 1.36 7.02
CA VAL A 181 20.81 1.73 6.33
C VAL A 181 20.59 2.89 5.36
N ALA A 182 19.50 2.89 4.59
CA ALA A 182 19.16 3.98 3.68
C ALA A 182 18.94 5.30 4.42
N ASN A 183 18.29 5.27 5.59
CA ASN A 183 18.14 6.46 6.44
C ASN A 183 19.49 6.98 6.95
N ILE A 184 20.38 6.09 7.42
CA ILE A 184 21.73 6.48 7.87
C ILE A 184 22.49 7.15 6.74
N ILE A 185 22.51 6.56 5.53
CA ILE A 185 23.19 7.14 4.37
C ILE A 185 22.64 8.53 4.06
N THR A 186 21.32 8.71 4.09
CA THR A 186 20.67 9.99 3.77
C THR A 186 21.07 11.11 4.74
N VAL A 187 21.33 10.79 6.01
CA VAL A 187 21.72 11.75 7.05
C VAL A 187 23.25 11.97 7.06
N SER A 188 24.04 10.94 6.78
CA SER A 188 25.51 10.99 6.92
C SER A 188 26.25 11.59 5.73
N THR A 189 25.60 11.80 4.58
CA THR A 189 26.28 12.30 3.36
C THR A 189 25.58 13.48 2.72
N LEU A 190 26.38 14.42 2.21
CA LEU A 190 25.92 15.53 1.36
C LEU A 190 26.07 15.21 -0.14
N ASN A 191 26.65 14.06 -0.48
CA ASN A 191 26.84 13.67 -1.88
C ASN A 191 25.49 13.34 -2.55
N VAL A 192 25.19 14.05 -3.64
CA VAL A 192 23.95 13.96 -4.42
C VAL A 192 23.66 12.51 -4.87
N ALA A 193 24.67 11.79 -5.38
CA ALA A 193 24.49 10.44 -5.89
C ALA A 193 24.17 9.43 -4.77
N ALA A 194 24.84 9.57 -3.63
CA ALA A 194 24.62 8.71 -2.47
C ALA A 194 23.24 8.97 -1.84
N ARG A 195 22.82 10.25 -1.75
CA ARG A 195 21.48 10.62 -1.27
C ARG A 195 20.38 10.11 -2.20
N TYR A 196 20.54 10.25 -3.51
CA TYR A 196 19.54 9.75 -4.47
C TYR A 196 19.42 8.23 -4.43
N THR A 197 20.53 7.50 -4.31
CA THR A 197 20.50 6.03 -4.17
C THR A 197 19.77 5.60 -2.89
N ALA A 198 20.01 6.29 -1.78
CA ALA A 198 19.29 6.05 -0.54
C ALA A 198 17.79 6.38 -0.65
N MET A 199 17.44 7.45 -1.36
CA MET A 199 16.05 7.81 -1.67
C MET A 199 15.34 6.77 -2.55
N MET A 200 16.06 6.10 -3.47
CA MET A 200 15.49 5.00 -4.26
C MET A 200 15.24 3.75 -3.41
N LEU A 201 16.20 3.40 -2.54
CA LEU A 201 16.18 2.15 -1.79
C LEU A 201 15.16 2.17 -0.64
N ARG A 202 14.97 3.35 -0.03
CA ARG A 202 14.13 3.50 1.16
C ARG A 202 12.65 3.15 0.90
N PRO A 203 11.92 3.75 -0.07
CA PRO A 203 10.54 3.38 -0.37
C PRO A 203 10.39 1.91 -0.73
N ALA A 204 11.32 1.41 -1.56
CA ALA A 204 11.28 0.04 -2.02
C ALA A 204 11.40 -1.00 -0.90
N SER A 205 12.12 -0.67 0.17
CA SER A 205 12.37 -1.59 1.28
C SER A 205 11.23 -1.57 2.31
N PHE A 206 10.74 -0.39 2.71
CA PHE A 206 9.70 -0.34 3.75
C PHE A 206 8.34 -0.85 3.24
N TYR A 207 7.95 -0.52 2.00
CA TYR A 207 6.68 -1.00 1.44
C TYR A 207 6.68 -2.52 1.23
N ALA A 208 7.82 -3.10 0.83
CA ALA A 208 7.98 -4.55 0.71
C ALA A 208 7.77 -5.27 2.06
N GLY A 209 8.28 -4.71 3.16
CA GLY A 209 8.01 -5.22 4.52
C GLY A 209 6.57 -4.99 4.97
N THR A 210 5.97 -3.84 4.62
CA THR A 210 4.60 -3.48 4.98
C THR A 210 3.59 -4.46 4.40
N THR A 211 3.72 -4.85 3.14
CA THR A 211 2.77 -5.77 2.50
C THR A 211 2.82 -7.17 3.06
N VAL A 212 4.01 -7.66 3.40
CA VAL A 212 4.17 -8.97 4.05
C VAL A 212 3.59 -8.92 5.46
N LEU A 213 3.82 -7.82 6.21
CA LEU A 213 3.23 -7.64 7.53
C LEU A 213 1.70 -7.57 7.48
N LEU A 214 1.12 -6.88 6.51
CA LEU A 214 -0.34 -6.85 6.32
C LEU A 214 -0.91 -8.24 6.02
N SER A 215 -0.24 -9.01 5.13
CA SER A 215 -0.58 -10.41 4.86
C SER A 215 -0.50 -11.27 6.14
N TRP A 216 0.51 -11.03 6.97
CA TRP A 216 0.69 -11.74 8.22
C TRP A 216 -0.36 -11.36 9.28
N ILE A 217 -0.76 -10.09 9.35
CA ILE A 217 -1.85 -9.62 10.23
C ILE A 217 -3.16 -10.33 9.84
N THR A 218 -3.48 -10.37 8.55
CA THR A 218 -4.69 -11.03 8.06
C THR A 218 -4.68 -12.53 8.37
N GLY A 219 -3.52 -13.20 8.23
CA GLY A 219 -3.36 -14.64 8.49
C GLY A 219 -3.23 -15.03 9.97
N THR A 220 -2.82 -14.11 10.86
CA THR A 220 -2.66 -14.42 12.31
C THR A 220 -3.98 -14.24 13.08
N LEU A 221 -4.87 -13.41 12.57
CA LEU A 221 -6.15 -13.06 13.20
C LEU A 221 -7.32 -13.87 12.66
N ASN A 222 -7.08 -15.10 12.18
CA ASN A 222 -8.04 -15.85 11.37
C ASN A 222 -9.39 -16.13 12.05
N GLN A 223 -9.52 -16.11 13.38
CA GLN A 223 -10.79 -16.48 14.06
C GLN A 223 -11.05 -15.71 15.38
N PRO A 224 -12.31 -15.35 15.71
CA PRO A 224 -13.54 -15.28 14.90
C PRO A 224 -13.56 -14.11 13.89
N ILE A 225 -14.41 -14.17 12.85
CA ILE A 225 -14.49 -13.16 11.77
C ILE A 225 -14.74 -11.74 12.30
N ALA A 226 -15.67 -11.58 13.25
CA ALA A 226 -15.97 -10.29 13.87
C ALA A 226 -14.75 -9.71 14.62
N LYS A 227 -13.97 -10.55 15.30
CA LYS A 227 -12.72 -10.15 15.95
C LYS A 227 -11.66 -9.78 14.92
N ARG A 228 -11.54 -10.53 13.83
CA ARG A 228 -10.61 -10.26 12.73
C ARG A 228 -10.87 -8.90 12.10
N ALA A 229 -12.13 -8.65 11.72
CA ALA A 229 -12.54 -7.40 11.11
C ALA A 229 -12.30 -6.20 12.05
N SER A 230 -12.74 -6.30 13.31
CA SER A 230 -12.53 -5.24 14.30
C SER A 230 -11.05 -5.01 14.63
N ALA A 231 -10.23 -6.07 14.69
CA ALA A 231 -8.80 -5.97 14.94
C ALA A 231 -8.05 -5.30 13.77
N ILE A 232 -8.33 -5.71 12.53
CA ILE A 232 -7.74 -5.11 11.33
C ILE A 232 -8.15 -3.63 11.22
N ALA A 233 -9.43 -3.33 11.43
CA ALA A 233 -9.91 -1.95 11.44
C ALA A 233 -9.19 -1.10 12.49
N LEU A 234 -9.08 -1.60 13.73
CA LEU A 234 -8.37 -0.92 14.81
C LEU A 234 -6.89 -0.70 14.47
N ILE A 235 -6.19 -1.72 13.96
CA ILE A 235 -4.79 -1.62 13.56
C ILE A 235 -4.62 -0.56 12.47
N ILE A 236 -5.40 -0.63 11.38
CA ILE A 236 -5.27 0.30 10.26
C ILE A 236 -5.62 1.73 10.68
N SER A 237 -6.68 1.93 11.48
CA SER A 237 -7.06 3.27 11.97
C SER A 237 -5.96 3.90 12.81
N VAL A 238 -5.37 3.15 13.76
CA VAL A 238 -4.28 3.66 14.60
C VAL A 238 -3.01 3.89 13.79
N CYS A 239 -2.66 2.98 12.87
CA CYS A 239 -1.47 3.11 12.01
C CYS A 239 -1.54 4.27 11.03
N ASN A 240 -2.72 4.85 10.75
CA ASN A 240 -2.83 6.05 9.92
C ASN A 240 -2.64 7.37 10.70
N THR A 241 -2.71 7.34 12.03
CA THR A 241 -2.49 8.54 12.86
C THR A 241 -1.13 9.23 12.70
N PRO A 242 0.00 8.53 12.39
CA PRO A 242 1.26 9.19 12.06
C PRO A 242 1.17 10.19 10.93
N ASN A 243 0.30 9.99 9.94
CA ASN A 243 0.15 10.94 8.83
C ASN A 243 -0.33 12.33 9.29
N VAL A 244 -0.92 12.43 10.48
CA VAL A 244 -1.37 13.71 11.06
C VAL A 244 -0.22 14.48 11.68
N TRP A 245 0.62 13.84 12.50
CA TRP A 245 1.66 14.54 13.26
C TRP A 245 3.04 14.52 12.61
N THR A 246 3.35 13.56 11.73
CA THR A 246 4.66 13.48 11.04
C THR A 246 4.97 14.73 10.21
N PRO A 247 3.99 15.41 9.58
CA PRO A 247 4.24 16.70 8.93
C PRO A 247 4.70 17.85 9.81
N TYR A 248 4.55 17.74 11.14
CA TYR A 248 4.90 18.78 12.10
C TYR A 248 6.25 18.55 12.79
N LEU A 249 6.97 17.47 12.42
CA LEU A 249 8.34 17.18 12.85
C LEU A 249 9.36 17.75 11.86
#